data_AF-A0A7S1CBV2-F1
#
_entry.id   AF-A0A7S1CBV2-F1
#
_cell.length_a   1.000
_cell.length_b   1.000
_cell.length_c   1.000
_cell.angle_alpha   90.00
_cell.angle_beta   90.00
_cell.angle_gamma   90.00
#
_symmetry.space_group_name_H-M   'P 1'
#
loop_
_entity.id
_entity.type
_entity.pdbx_description
1 polymer ?
#
loop_
_entity_poly.entity_id
_entity_poly.type
_entity_poly.pdbx_seq_one_letter_code
_entity_poly.pdbx_strand_id
1 'polypeptide(L)'
;RLPLHHGEQLSGVQTDDIDLRWRTIGQRLVEAGYQSHWYGKGHTGYMSVNHLPTKIGFPHGFAGFLGGAQSYHATERWHLDAPMVDNTTYSTQLYGDYALRALERYDPDNADGAPLFMYLPFQATHEPYTNPPGWNGTDAQCDIKGIEPDCTIYGMLDDCDSYVGRLTAMLKAKGMWNNSLIVYSADNGGITDGCNYPLRGAKHTNWEGGMRAAAFVSGGLVPEALRGTTSNLIAHVADWYPTLLKRAGLDPSDDPPV
;
A
#
# COMPACT_ATOMS: atom_id res chain seq x y z
N ARG A 1 13.79 -0.42 9.39
CA ARG A 1 14.92 -1.38 9.27
C ARG A 1 15.23 -1.57 7.79
N LEU A 2 16.43 -2.07 7.44
CA LEU A 2 16.77 -2.40 6.06
C LEU A 2 16.43 -3.88 5.77
N PRO A 3 16.09 -4.25 4.51
CA PRO A 3 15.82 -5.63 4.10
C PRO A 3 16.86 -6.66 4.53
N LEU A 4 18.13 -6.25 4.48
CA LEU A 4 19.27 -7.05 4.92
C LEU A 4 19.14 -7.55 6.36
N HIS A 5 18.44 -6.83 7.24
CA HIS A 5 18.30 -7.17 8.66
C HIS A 5 17.18 -8.19 8.94
N HIS A 6 16.34 -8.54 7.95
CA HIS A 6 15.15 -9.36 8.20
C HIS A 6 14.91 -10.51 7.21
N GLY A 7 15.69 -10.68 6.14
CA GLY A 7 15.45 -11.81 5.24
C GLY A 7 16.54 -12.07 4.20
N GLU A 8 17.09 -11.05 3.55
CA GLU A 8 17.71 -11.29 2.24
C GLU A 8 19.14 -11.87 2.27
N GLN A 9 19.91 -11.76 3.35
CA GLN A 9 21.32 -12.26 3.35
C GLN A 9 21.85 -12.81 4.68
N LEU A 10 21.00 -13.02 5.70
CA LEU A 10 21.44 -13.53 7.01
C LEU A 10 21.13 -15.00 7.24
N SER A 11 20.34 -15.63 6.38
CA SER A 11 20.04 -17.06 6.44
C SER A 11 20.53 -17.76 5.16
N GLY A 12 20.81 -19.06 5.24
CA GLY A 12 21.16 -19.88 4.07
C GLY A 12 19.99 -20.11 3.11
N VAL A 13 18.81 -19.55 3.38
CA VAL A 13 17.61 -19.65 2.57
C VAL A 13 17.18 -18.24 2.18
N GLN A 14 17.45 -17.86 0.94
CA GLN A 14 16.99 -16.59 0.39
C GLN A 14 15.47 -16.68 0.22
N THR A 15 14.71 -15.98 1.04
CA THR A 15 13.24 -15.91 0.93
C THR A 15 12.74 -14.48 0.98
N ASP A 16 11.55 -14.25 0.42
CA ASP A 16 10.81 -12.98 0.52
C ASP A 16 9.98 -12.90 1.83
N ASP A 17 10.19 -13.83 2.77
CA ASP A 17 9.44 -13.86 4.01
C ASP A 17 9.98 -12.87 5.03
N ILE A 18 9.07 -12.16 5.70
CA ILE A 18 9.44 -11.36 6.86
C ILE A 18 9.83 -12.25 8.03
N ASP A 19 10.95 -11.96 8.68
CA ASP A 19 11.30 -12.60 9.94
C ASP A 19 10.31 -12.18 11.04
N LEU A 20 9.47 -13.12 11.46
CA LEU A 20 8.39 -12.94 12.43
C LEU A 20 8.86 -12.58 13.85
N ARG A 21 10.17 -12.60 14.12
CA ARG A 21 10.70 -12.06 15.38
C ARG A 21 10.65 -10.52 15.41
N TRP A 22 10.54 -9.88 14.25
CA TRP A 22 10.33 -8.45 14.15
C TRP A 22 8.84 -8.11 14.19
N ARG A 23 8.54 -6.96 14.80
CA ARG A 23 7.18 -6.43 14.86
C ARG A 23 6.89 -5.54 13.65
N THR A 24 5.73 -5.72 13.04
CA THR A 24 5.22 -4.86 11.97
C THR A 24 4.53 -3.62 12.54
N ILE A 25 4.35 -2.59 11.70
CA ILE A 25 3.58 -1.41 12.10
C ILE A 25 2.14 -1.77 12.53
N GLY A 26 1.51 -2.74 11.84
CA GLY A 26 0.17 -3.18 12.16
C GLY A 26 0.08 -3.76 13.57
N GLN A 27 1.04 -4.59 13.98
CA GLN A 27 1.06 -5.17 15.33
C GLN A 27 1.15 -4.07 16.40
N ARG A 28 2.08 -3.13 16.22
CA ARG A 28 2.27 -1.99 17.11
C ARG A 28 1.03 -1.11 17.21
N LEU A 29 0.33 -0.86 16.10
CA LEU A 29 -0.88 -0.05 16.07
C LEU A 29 -2.09 -0.77 16.67
N VAL A 30 -2.25 -2.08 16.43
CA VAL A 30 -3.29 -2.90 17.08
C VAL A 30 -3.14 -2.89 18.60
N GLU A 31 -1.91 -3.00 19.12
CA GLU A 31 -1.64 -2.88 20.57
C GLU A 31 -2.02 -1.52 21.14
N ALA A 32 -2.00 -0.48 20.31
CA ALA A 32 -2.44 0.86 20.65
C ALA A 32 -3.95 1.09 20.43
N GLY A 33 -4.70 0.03 20.12
CA GLY A 33 -6.15 0.08 19.92
C GLY A 33 -6.61 0.44 18.51
N TYR A 34 -5.71 0.47 17.51
CA TYR A 34 -6.12 0.76 16.13
C TYR A 34 -6.87 -0.41 15.49
N GLN A 35 -7.97 -0.09 14.80
CA GLN A 35 -8.57 -0.97 13.81
C GLN A 35 -7.69 -0.99 12.55
N SER A 36 -6.93 -2.07 12.38
CA SER A 36 -5.93 -2.21 11.32
C SER A 36 -6.39 -3.16 10.21
N HIS A 37 -6.40 -2.65 8.97
CA HIS A 37 -6.87 -3.31 7.75
C HIS A 37 -5.80 -3.33 6.65
N TRP A 38 -5.73 -4.41 5.87
CA TRP A 38 -4.83 -4.56 4.72
C TRP A 38 -5.62 -5.01 3.49
N TYR A 39 -5.63 -4.22 2.41
CA TYR A 39 -6.27 -4.61 1.15
C TYR A 39 -5.30 -4.50 -0.03
N GLY A 40 -4.90 -5.64 -0.59
CA GLY A 40 -3.99 -5.71 -1.74
C GLY A 40 -2.88 -6.75 -1.67
N LYS A 41 -1.76 -6.43 -2.31
CA LYS A 41 -0.54 -7.26 -2.39
C LYS A 41 0.05 -7.52 -1.01
N GLY A 42 0.42 -8.79 -0.77
CA GLY A 42 1.14 -9.27 0.40
C GLY A 42 2.65 -9.03 0.23
N HIS A 43 3.31 -9.96 -0.47
CA HIS A 43 4.74 -9.96 -0.76
C HIS A 43 5.64 -9.74 0.46
N THR A 44 5.23 -10.31 1.58
CA THR A 44 5.95 -10.33 2.85
C THR A 44 6.13 -11.76 3.36
N GLY A 45 6.02 -12.74 2.46
CA GLY A 45 6.09 -14.15 2.79
C GLY A 45 4.76 -14.82 3.11
N TYR A 46 4.78 -16.13 2.97
CA TYR A 46 3.66 -17.04 3.28
C TYR A 46 4.16 -18.43 3.65
N MET A 47 5.40 -18.54 4.18
CA MET A 47 6.00 -19.80 4.61
C MET A 47 5.19 -20.53 5.71
N SER A 48 4.37 -19.81 6.48
CA SER A 48 3.48 -20.39 7.48
C SER A 48 2.23 -19.54 7.68
N VAL A 49 1.21 -20.11 8.33
CA VAL A 49 -0.01 -19.37 8.72
C VAL A 49 0.27 -18.14 9.58
N ASN A 50 1.41 -18.09 10.26
CA ASN A 50 1.82 -16.93 11.06
C ASN A 50 2.30 -15.74 10.21
N HIS A 51 2.56 -15.94 8.91
CA HIS A 51 2.87 -14.87 7.96
C HIS A 51 1.62 -14.23 7.34
N LEU A 52 0.42 -14.78 7.60
CA LEU A 52 -0.81 -14.18 7.11
C LEU A 52 -0.98 -12.76 7.68
N PRO A 53 -1.42 -11.77 6.89
CA PRO A 53 -1.65 -10.38 7.33
C PRO A 53 -2.43 -10.23 8.64
N THR A 54 -3.42 -11.10 8.85
CA THR A 54 -4.21 -11.17 10.09
C THR A 54 -3.40 -11.51 11.34
N LYS A 55 -2.28 -12.24 11.20
CA LYS A 55 -1.35 -12.61 12.27
C LYS A 55 -0.22 -11.61 12.46
N ILE A 56 0.04 -10.77 11.46
CA ILE A 56 1.08 -9.75 11.47
C ILE A 56 0.52 -8.33 11.53
N GLY A 57 -0.60 -8.14 12.24
CA GLY A 57 -1.06 -6.81 12.65
C GLY A 57 -2.28 -6.26 11.90
N PHE A 58 -2.97 -7.07 11.11
CA PHE A 58 -4.17 -6.64 10.39
C PHE A 58 -5.39 -7.54 10.67
N PRO A 59 -5.78 -7.74 11.95
CA PRO A 59 -6.82 -8.70 12.31
C PRO A 59 -8.24 -8.23 11.96
N HIS A 60 -8.44 -6.93 11.69
CA HIS A 60 -9.77 -6.36 11.45
C HIS A 60 -10.22 -6.50 9.99
N GLY A 61 -9.28 -6.74 9.08
CA GLY A 61 -9.62 -6.97 7.68
C GLY A 61 -8.40 -7.26 6.83
N PHE A 62 -8.49 -8.34 6.05
CA PHE A 62 -7.55 -8.64 4.98
C PHE A 62 -8.29 -9.16 3.75
N ALA A 63 -7.99 -8.58 2.59
CA ALA A 63 -8.37 -9.11 1.29
C ALA A 63 -7.23 -8.84 0.31
N GLY A 64 -6.64 -9.89 -0.26
CA GLY A 64 -5.37 -9.74 -0.97
C GLY A 64 -4.86 -11.02 -1.60
N PHE A 65 -3.62 -10.97 -2.06
CA PHE A 65 -2.84 -12.14 -2.48
C PHE A 65 -1.49 -12.12 -1.76
N LEU A 66 -0.94 -13.29 -1.45
CA LEU A 66 0.25 -13.37 -0.58
C LEU A 66 1.57 -13.18 -1.35
N GLY A 67 1.59 -13.53 -2.64
CA GLY A 67 2.78 -13.44 -3.50
C GLY A 67 3.15 -12.03 -3.97
N GLY A 68 4.17 -11.96 -4.85
CA GLY A 68 4.71 -10.71 -5.40
C GLY A 68 4.02 -10.19 -6.66
N ALA A 69 3.40 -11.09 -7.43
CA ALA A 69 2.64 -10.79 -8.63
C ALA A 69 1.61 -11.90 -8.90
N GLN A 70 0.54 -11.58 -9.62
CA GLN A 70 -0.47 -12.53 -10.10
C GLN A 70 -1.27 -11.90 -11.26
N SER A 71 -2.19 -12.63 -11.89
CA SER A 71 -3.17 -12.02 -12.80
C SER A 71 -4.14 -11.10 -12.06
N TYR A 72 -4.60 -10.02 -12.72
CA TYR A 72 -5.63 -9.11 -12.19
C TYR A 72 -7.01 -9.78 -11.99
N HIS A 73 -7.22 -10.97 -12.55
CA HIS A 73 -8.39 -11.83 -12.34
C HIS A 73 -8.01 -13.18 -11.70
N ALA A 74 -6.86 -13.27 -11.02
CA ALA A 74 -6.38 -14.51 -10.42
C ALA A 74 -7.27 -15.04 -9.29
N THR A 75 -7.15 -16.34 -9.05
CA THR A 75 -7.86 -17.10 -8.00
C THR A 75 -7.07 -17.22 -6.69
N GLU A 76 -5.77 -16.89 -6.68
CA GLU A 76 -4.85 -17.09 -5.55
C GLU A 76 -4.97 -16.00 -4.48
N ARG A 77 -6.22 -15.69 -4.13
CA ARG A 77 -6.60 -14.62 -3.22
C ARG A 77 -7.05 -15.17 -1.88
N TRP A 78 -6.94 -14.33 -0.87
CA TRP A 78 -7.25 -14.64 0.52
C TRP A 78 -8.18 -13.56 1.06
N HIS A 79 -9.14 -13.99 1.88
CA HIS A 79 -9.96 -13.14 2.72
C HIS A 79 -9.79 -13.61 4.16
N LEU A 80 -9.25 -12.73 5.00
CA LEU A 80 -8.82 -13.08 6.36
C LEU A 80 -7.89 -14.31 6.34
N ASP A 81 -8.26 -15.38 7.04
CA ASP A 81 -7.46 -16.59 7.21
C ASP A 81 -7.80 -17.70 6.19
N ALA A 82 -8.56 -17.40 5.13
CA ALA A 82 -9.05 -18.40 4.18
C ALA A 82 -8.88 -17.97 2.71
N PRO A 83 -8.74 -18.93 1.77
CA PRO A 83 -8.83 -18.66 0.35
C PRO A 83 -10.15 -17.99 -0.03
N MET A 84 -10.10 -17.06 -0.97
CA MET A 84 -11.25 -16.30 -1.44
C MET A 84 -11.90 -16.95 -2.66
N VAL A 85 -13.24 -17.00 -2.68
CA VAL A 85 -14.04 -17.45 -3.82
C VAL A 85 -14.52 -16.24 -4.63
N ASP A 86 -13.58 -15.45 -5.15
CA ASP A 86 -13.84 -14.41 -6.16
C ASP A 86 -12.67 -14.38 -7.14
N ASN A 87 -12.94 -14.92 -8.33
CA ASN A 87 -11.97 -15.11 -9.41
C ASN A 87 -12.33 -14.33 -10.68
N THR A 88 -13.31 -13.42 -10.62
CA THR A 88 -13.74 -12.64 -11.78
C THR A 88 -13.48 -11.15 -11.58
N THR A 89 -13.52 -10.66 -10.35
CA THR A 89 -13.35 -9.23 -10.09
C THR A 89 -11.91 -8.79 -10.33
N TYR A 90 -11.75 -7.68 -11.05
CA TYR A 90 -10.47 -7.03 -11.27
C TYR A 90 -9.87 -6.59 -9.93
N SER A 91 -8.59 -6.90 -9.69
CA SER A 91 -8.04 -6.85 -8.33
C SER A 91 -8.05 -5.45 -7.71
N THR A 92 -7.78 -4.39 -8.47
CA THR A 92 -7.90 -2.99 -8.00
C THR A 92 -9.30 -2.69 -7.49
N GLN A 93 -10.33 -3.04 -8.28
CA GLN A 93 -11.74 -2.84 -7.90
C GLN A 93 -12.12 -3.65 -6.68
N LEU A 94 -11.70 -4.92 -6.63
CA LEU A 94 -11.94 -5.80 -5.48
C LEU A 94 -11.38 -5.21 -4.18
N TYR A 95 -10.10 -4.85 -4.16
CA TYR A 95 -9.43 -4.35 -2.96
C TYR A 95 -9.95 -2.97 -2.57
N GLY A 96 -10.26 -2.13 -3.55
CA GLY A 96 -10.85 -0.81 -3.33
C GLY A 96 -12.24 -0.90 -2.73
N ASP A 97 -13.08 -1.84 -3.19
CA ASP A 97 -14.41 -2.08 -2.63
C ASP A 97 -14.34 -2.68 -1.22
N TYR A 98 -13.33 -3.51 -0.90
CA TYR A 98 -13.10 -3.93 0.48
C TYR A 98 -12.71 -2.75 1.39
N ALA A 99 -11.84 -1.86 0.92
CA ALA A 99 -11.44 -0.66 1.66
C ALA A 99 -12.64 0.28 1.91
N LEU A 100 -13.45 0.53 0.88
CA LEU A 100 -14.66 1.35 1.00
C LEU A 100 -15.68 0.72 1.96
N ARG A 101 -15.93 -0.59 1.87
CA ARG A 101 -16.84 -1.28 2.80
C ARG A 101 -16.35 -1.24 4.24
N ALA A 102 -15.04 -1.36 4.45
CA ALA A 102 -14.44 -1.22 5.78
C ALA A 102 -14.63 0.20 6.32
N LEU A 103 -14.40 1.23 5.50
CA LEU A 103 -14.57 2.63 5.89
C LEU A 103 -16.05 3.00 6.10
N GLU A 104 -16.95 2.44 5.31
CA GLU A 104 -18.39 2.63 5.44
C GLU A 104 -18.88 2.13 6.80
N ARG A 105 -18.48 0.91 7.17
CA ARG A 105 -18.81 0.26 8.45
C ARG A 105 -18.10 0.88 9.66
N TYR A 106 -16.94 1.50 9.44
CA TYR A 106 -16.22 2.17 10.51
C TYR A 106 -17.04 3.34 11.06
N ASP A 107 -17.23 3.36 12.38
CA ASP A 107 -17.91 4.43 13.09
C ASP A 107 -16.86 5.25 13.85
N PRO A 108 -16.54 6.50 13.43
CA PRO A 108 -15.57 7.35 14.13
C PRO A 108 -16.05 7.80 15.52
N ASP A 109 -17.35 7.72 15.80
CA ASP A 109 -17.96 8.15 17.06
C ASP A 109 -18.29 6.96 17.98
N ASN A 110 -17.79 5.76 17.65
CA ASN A 110 -18.03 4.58 18.47
C ASN A 110 -17.49 4.76 19.90
N ALA A 111 -18.13 4.08 20.86
CA ALA A 111 -17.81 4.23 22.28
C ALA A 111 -16.37 3.85 22.65
N ASP A 112 -15.73 3.00 21.84
CA ASP A 112 -14.35 2.55 22.06
C ASP A 112 -13.31 3.56 21.53
N GLY A 113 -13.73 4.54 20.72
CA GLY A 113 -12.86 5.57 20.14
C GLY A 113 -11.70 5.03 19.29
N ALA A 114 -11.81 3.79 18.81
CA ALA A 114 -10.70 3.06 18.20
C ALA A 114 -10.25 3.73 16.89
N PRO A 115 -9.00 4.22 16.77
CA PRO A 115 -8.52 4.89 15.55
C PRO A 115 -8.35 3.89 14.39
N LEU A 116 -8.45 4.39 13.16
CA LEU A 116 -8.36 3.58 11.95
C LEU A 116 -6.95 3.58 11.35
N PHE A 117 -6.46 2.41 10.96
CA PHE A 117 -5.29 2.24 10.10
C PHE A 117 -5.64 1.36 8.89
N MET A 118 -5.46 1.88 7.68
CA MET A 118 -5.64 1.13 6.43
C MET A 118 -4.34 1.13 5.63
N TYR A 119 -3.86 -0.07 5.32
CA TYR A 119 -2.75 -0.30 4.39
C TYR A 119 -3.30 -0.82 3.07
N LEU A 120 -3.11 -0.06 1.99
CA LEU A 120 -3.73 -0.31 0.68
C LEU A 120 -2.68 -0.53 -0.43
N PRO A 121 -1.88 -1.60 -0.37
CA PRO A 121 -0.92 -1.92 -1.42
C PRO A 121 -1.63 -2.50 -2.65
N PHE A 122 -2.33 -1.64 -3.41
CA PHE A 122 -2.99 -2.05 -4.64
C PHE A 122 -2.04 -2.80 -5.57
N GLN A 123 -2.58 -3.75 -6.34
CA GLN A 123 -1.78 -4.47 -7.35
C GLN A 123 -1.37 -3.52 -8.49
N ALA A 124 -2.22 -2.56 -8.84
CA ALA A 124 -1.90 -1.51 -9.81
C ALA A 124 -0.65 -0.72 -9.41
N THR A 125 0.32 -0.49 -10.30
CA THR A 125 0.35 -0.78 -11.75
C THR A 125 1.37 -1.87 -12.12
N HIS A 126 1.47 -2.93 -11.31
CA HIS A 126 2.41 -4.03 -11.57
C HIS A 126 1.97 -4.87 -12.78
N GLU A 127 2.92 -5.44 -13.51
CA GLU A 127 2.63 -6.44 -14.55
C GLU A 127 1.91 -7.69 -13.97
N PRO A 128 1.10 -8.42 -14.75
CA PRO A 128 0.79 -8.22 -16.17
C PRO A 128 -0.15 -7.04 -16.42
N TYR A 129 0.15 -6.20 -17.41
CA TYR A 129 -0.69 -5.08 -17.78
C TYR A 129 -2.04 -5.59 -18.32
N THR A 130 -3.11 -5.23 -17.63
CA THR A 130 -4.47 -5.66 -17.96
C THR A 130 -5.41 -4.46 -17.83
N ASN A 131 -6.16 -4.14 -18.88
CA ASN A 131 -7.12 -3.03 -18.84
C ASN A 131 -8.14 -3.25 -17.73
N PRO A 132 -8.36 -2.26 -16.85
CA PRO A 132 -9.43 -2.36 -15.88
C PRO A 132 -10.80 -2.34 -16.58
N PRO A 133 -11.80 -3.03 -16.02
CA PRO A 133 -13.16 -2.98 -16.52
C PRO A 133 -13.67 -1.54 -16.64
N GLY A 134 -14.14 -1.16 -17.83
CA GLY A 134 -14.65 0.18 -18.12
C GLY A 134 -13.62 1.15 -18.71
N TRP A 135 -12.34 0.78 -18.76
CA TRP A 135 -11.32 1.56 -19.45
C TRP A 135 -11.34 1.30 -20.97
N ASN A 136 -11.59 2.36 -21.74
CA ASN A 136 -11.62 2.33 -23.21
C ASN A 136 -10.53 3.22 -23.82
N GLY A 137 -9.45 3.51 -23.07
CA GLY A 137 -8.49 4.60 -23.33
C GLY A 137 -8.10 4.78 -24.80
N THR A 138 -7.95 6.04 -25.21
CA THR A 138 -7.45 6.42 -26.54
C THR A 138 -6.00 6.90 -26.44
N ASP A 139 -5.19 6.67 -27.47
CA ASP A 139 -3.76 7.05 -27.51
C ASP A 139 -3.47 8.50 -27.05
N ALA A 140 -4.36 9.45 -27.37
CA ALA A 140 -4.22 10.85 -26.97
C ALA A 140 -4.25 11.11 -25.45
N GLN A 141 -4.80 10.18 -24.66
CA GLN A 141 -4.81 10.25 -23.19
C GLN A 141 -3.51 9.69 -22.59
N CYS A 142 -2.65 9.07 -23.40
CA CYS A 142 -1.50 8.27 -22.98
C CYS A 142 -0.14 8.87 -23.40
N ASP A 143 -0.11 9.99 -24.15
CA ASP A 143 1.13 10.67 -24.55
C ASP A 143 1.74 11.45 -23.38
N ILE A 144 2.88 10.97 -22.86
CA ILE A 144 3.76 11.76 -22.00
C ILE A 144 4.98 12.21 -22.81
N LYS A 145 4.89 13.41 -23.38
CA LYS A 145 6.03 14.13 -23.97
C LYS A 145 6.79 13.31 -25.02
N GLY A 146 6.07 12.55 -25.87
CA GLY A 146 6.65 11.71 -26.92
C GLY A 146 7.17 10.35 -26.43
N ILE A 147 6.85 9.97 -25.19
CA ILE A 147 6.92 8.60 -24.71
C ILE A 147 5.49 8.05 -24.78
N GLU A 148 5.29 7.00 -25.57
CA GLU A 148 4.01 6.32 -25.77
C GLU A 148 4.02 5.00 -24.99
N PRO A 149 3.88 4.99 -23.64
CA PRO A 149 3.74 3.75 -22.90
C PRO A 149 2.38 3.12 -23.20
N ASP A 150 2.26 1.81 -22.98
CA ASP A 150 0.99 1.10 -23.13
C ASP A 150 -0.13 1.83 -22.36
N CYS A 151 -1.15 2.26 -23.10
CA CYS A 151 -2.35 2.92 -22.57
C CYS A 151 -2.99 2.15 -21.40
N THR A 152 -2.75 0.84 -21.32
CA THR A 152 -3.22 0.01 -20.22
C THR A 152 -2.70 0.46 -18.85
N ILE A 153 -1.44 0.91 -18.72
CA ILE A 153 -0.94 1.41 -17.42
C ILE A 153 -1.73 2.62 -16.94
N TYR A 154 -2.11 3.53 -17.84
CA TYR A 154 -2.93 4.68 -17.46
C TYR A 154 -4.29 4.26 -16.97
N GLY A 155 -4.93 3.29 -17.63
CA GLY A 155 -6.18 2.75 -17.14
C GLY A 155 -6.04 2.15 -15.74
N MET A 156 -4.98 1.37 -15.51
CA MET A 156 -4.69 0.77 -14.21
C MET A 156 -4.46 1.84 -13.12
N LEU A 157 -3.76 2.92 -13.47
CA LEU A 157 -3.50 4.04 -12.57
C LEU A 157 -4.77 4.86 -12.31
N ASP A 158 -5.58 5.14 -13.33
CA ASP A 158 -6.85 5.87 -13.25
C ASP A 158 -7.87 5.11 -12.39
N ASP A 159 -8.00 3.80 -12.57
CA ASP A 159 -8.85 2.95 -11.72
C ASP A 159 -8.39 3.02 -10.26
N CYS A 160 -7.08 2.93 -9.99
CA CYS A 160 -6.51 3.08 -8.65
C CYS A 160 -6.77 4.49 -8.06
N ASP A 161 -6.52 5.55 -8.83
CA ASP A 161 -6.74 6.95 -8.42
C ASP A 161 -8.23 7.20 -8.11
N SER A 162 -9.14 6.61 -8.88
CA SER A 162 -10.57 6.71 -8.65
C SER A 162 -10.97 6.18 -7.26
N TYR A 163 -10.34 5.10 -6.80
CA TYR A 163 -10.57 4.56 -5.46
C TYR A 163 -9.96 5.43 -4.36
N VAL A 164 -8.79 6.04 -4.59
CA VAL A 164 -8.24 7.06 -3.68
C VAL A 164 -9.20 8.26 -3.57
N GLY A 165 -9.76 8.72 -4.69
CA GLY A 165 -10.79 9.76 -4.73
C GLY A 165 -12.04 9.39 -3.94
N ARG A 166 -12.57 8.18 -4.12
CA ARG A 166 -13.76 7.68 -3.40
C ARG A 166 -13.50 7.54 -1.89
N LEU A 167 -12.35 7.01 -1.49
CA LEU A 167 -11.97 6.89 -0.08
C LEU A 167 -11.83 8.25 0.59
N THR A 168 -11.15 9.21 -0.06
CA THR A 168 -10.98 10.56 0.49
C THR A 168 -12.30 11.34 0.55
N ALA A 169 -13.20 11.14 -0.43
CA ALA A 169 -14.55 11.69 -0.38
C ALA A 169 -15.35 11.12 0.80
N MET A 170 -15.27 9.81 1.03
CA MET A 170 -15.94 9.17 2.16
C MET A 170 -15.38 9.64 3.52
N LEU A 171 -14.05 9.79 3.64
CA LEU A 171 -13.44 10.38 4.85
C LEU A 171 -13.98 11.79 5.15
N LYS A 172 -14.18 12.61 4.12
CA LYS A 172 -14.79 13.95 4.26
C LYS A 172 -16.26 13.86 4.65
N ALA A 173 -17.04 13.00 3.98
CA ALA A 173 -18.46 12.81 4.26
C ALA A 173 -18.72 12.30 5.68
N LYS A 174 -17.83 11.47 6.23
CA LYS A 174 -17.89 10.96 7.60
C LYS A 174 -17.25 11.90 8.64
N GLY A 175 -16.85 13.12 8.26
CA GLY A 175 -16.23 14.09 9.19
C GLY A 175 -14.81 13.72 9.66
N MET A 176 -14.21 12.66 9.12
CA MET A 176 -12.91 12.12 9.55
C MET A 176 -11.72 12.88 8.97
N TRP A 177 -11.92 13.66 7.90
CA TRP A 177 -10.84 14.29 7.14
C TRP A 177 -9.87 15.12 8.00
N ASN A 178 -10.40 15.91 8.94
CA ASN A 178 -9.61 16.79 9.80
C ASN A 178 -8.64 16.02 10.70
N ASN A 179 -8.95 14.77 11.04
CA ASN A 179 -8.12 13.89 11.85
C ASN A 179 -7.51 12.73 11.03
N SER A 180 -7.41 12.88 9.70
CA SER A 180 -6.81 11.88 8.82
C SER A 180 -5.43 12.32 8.34
N LEU A 181 -4.52 11.35 8.25
CA LEU A 181 -3.23 11.46 7.58
C LEU A 181 -3.19 10.41 6.47
N ILE A 182 -2.92 10.84 5.24
CA ILE A 182 -2.81 9.96 4.07
C ILE A 182 -1.37 10.00 3.61
N VAL A 183 -0.76 8.83 3.47
CA VAL A 183 0.58 8.66 2.91
C VAL A 183 0.45 7.86 1.63
N TYR A 184 0.97 8.41 0.54
CA TYR A 184 1.16 7.70 -0.71
C TYR A 184 2.65 7.47 -0.93
N SER A 185 3.00 6.27 -1.39
CA SER A 185 4.35 5.91 -1.81
C SER A 185 4.26 4.76 -2.81
N ALA A 186 5.06 4.80 -3.88
CA ALA A 186 5.38 3.59 -4.64
C ALA A 186 6.43 2.75 -3.90
N ASP A 187 6.51 1.45 -4.19
CA ASP A 187 7.47 0.50 -3.59
C ASP A 187 8.85 0.53 -4.25
N ASN A 188 8.90 0.81 -5.56
CA ASN A 188 10.13 1.00 -6.34
C ASN A 188 9.88 1.89 -7.57
N GLY A 189 10.93 2.20 -8.32
CA GLY A 189 10.81 2.85 -9.63
C GLY A 189 10.06 2.01 -10.66
N GLY A 190 9.58 2.66 -11.72
CA GLY A 190 8.89 1.99 -12.83
C GLY A 190 9.79 0.97 -13.55
N ILE A 191 9.16 -0.03 -14.16
CA ILE A 191 9.77 -1.01 -15.06
C ILE A 191 8.97 -1.05 -16.36
N THR A 192 9.59 -1.51 -17.46
CA THR A 192 8.92 -1.69 -18.77
C THR A 192 8.26 -0.40 -19.25
N ASP A 193 6.93 -0.33 -19.25
CA ASP A 193 6.16 0.84 -19.71
C ASP A 193 5.97 1.91 -18.62
N GLY A 194 6.55 1.70 -17.43
CA GLY A 194 6.64 2.72 -16.39
C GLY A 194 7.62 3.85 -16.75
N CYS A 195 7.29 5.09 -16.36
CA CYS A 195 8.11 6.26 -16.66
C CYS A 195 8.89 6.75 -15.42
N ASN A 196 10.22 6.77 -15.54
CA ASN A 196 11.11 7.31 -14.50
C ASN A 196 11.76 8.64 -14.89
N TYR A 197 11.40 9.23 -16.03
CA TYR A 197 12.01 10.47 -16.51
C TYR A 197 11.87 11.60 -15.48
N PRO A 198 12.92 12.42 -15.22
CA PRO A 198 14.23 12.45 -15.89
C PRO A 198 15.30 11.59 -15.21
N LEU A 199 14.92 10.72 -14.28
CA LEU A 199 15.84 9.94 -13.47
C LEU A 199 16.42 8.78 -14.27
N ARG A 200 17.69 8.46 -14.00
CA ARG A 200 18.38 7.33 -14.62
C ARG A 200 17.90 6.01 -14.02
N GLY A 201 17.70 4.99 -14.84
CA GLY A 201 17.43 3.62 -14.39
C GLY A 201 15.95 3.31 -14.14
N ALA A 202 15.72 2.14 -13.56
CA ALA A 202 14.40 1.52 -13.39
C ALA A 202 14.42 0.54 -12.21
N LYS A 203 13.30 -0.13 -11.93
CA LYS A 203 13.22 -1.29 -11.01
C LYS A 203 14.40 -2.23 -11.23
N HIS A 204 14.90 -2.84 -10.15
CA HIS A 204 16.11 -3.68 -10.10
C HIS A 204 17.45 -2.94 -10.29
N THR A 205 17.45 -1.61 -10.28
CA THR A 205 18.70 -0.83 -10.34
C THR A 205 18.85 0.10 -9.14
N ASN A 206 20.09 0.36 -8.72
CA ASN A 206 20.41 1.31 -7.65
C ASN A 206 20.51 2.77 -8.15
N TRP A 207 20.03 3.04 -9.35
CA TRP A 207 19.97 4.41 -9.87
C TRP A 207 18.74 5.13 -9.31
N GLU A 208 18.72 6.47 -9.40
CA GLU A 208 17.60 7.29 -8.93
C GLU A 208 16.24 6.81 -9.46
N GLY A 209 16.14 6.45 -10.74
CA GLY A 209 14.91 5.96 -11.35
C GLY A 209 14.49 4.55 -10.89
N GLY A 210 15.32 3.83 -10.14
CA GLY A 210 14.97 2.57 -9.48
C GLY A 210 14.58 2.72 -8.01
N MET A 211 15.16 3.69 -7.30
CA MET A 211 15.01 3.85 -5.85
C MET A 211 14.19 5.07 -5.42
N ARG A 212 14.17 6.15 -6.21
CA ARG A 212 13.45 7.38 -5.90
C ARG A 212 12.01 7.27 -6.39
N ALA A 213 11.15 6.82 -5.50
CA ALA A 213 9.72 6.62 -5.75
C ALA A 213 8.89 7.91 -5.61
N ALA A 214 7.75 7.96 -6.29
CA ALA A 214 6.74 8.98 -6.05
C ALA A 214 6.15 8.81 -4.65
N ALA A 215 6.10 9.89 -3.87
CA ALA A 215 5.54 9.89 -2.53
C ALA A 215 4.95 11.27 -2.19
N PHE A 216 3.87 11.28 -1.41
CA PHE A 216 3.29 12.50 -0.85
C PHE A 216 2.54 12.22 0.45
N VAL A 217 2.29 13.28 1.22
CA VAL A 217 1.47 13.24 2.43
C VAL A 217 0.31 14.23 2.26
N SER A 218 -0.89 13.81 2.63
CA SER A 218 -2.13 14.59 2.55
C SER A 218 -3.01 14.34 3.78
N GLY A 219 -4.20 14.95 3.81
CA GLY A 219 -5.15 14.84 4.91
C GLY A 219 -5.17 16.08 5.82
N GLY A 220 -6.19 16.15 6.69
CA GLY A 220 -6.39 17.29 7.59
C GLY A 220 -5.34 17.42 8.69
N LEU A 221 -4.60 16.35 9.00
CA LEU A 221 -3.50 16.39 9.96
C LEU A 221 -2.23 17.07 9.44
N VAL A 222 -2.12 17.28 8.12
CA VAL A 222 -1.04 18.09 7.55
C VAL A 222 -1.29 19.55 7.92
N PRO A 223 -0.32 20.25 8.54
CA PRO A 223 -0.44 21.67 8.86
C PRO A 223 -0.82 22.49 7.63
N GLU A 224 -1.75 23.44 7.79
CA GLU A 224 -2.28 24.23 6.67
C GLU A 224 -1.17 24.92 5.85
N ALA A 225 -0.14 25.45 6.52
CA ALA A 225 1.01 26.09 5.89
C ALA A 225 1.88 25.15 5.01
N LEU A 226 1.72 23.82 5.14
CA LEU A 226 2.45 22.83 4.35
C LEU A 226 1.61 22.23 3.21
N ARG A 227 0.29 22.47 3.19
CA ARG A 227 -0.59 21.92 2.14
C ARG A 227 -0.31 22.60 0.80
N GLY A 228 -0.18 21.81 -0.26
CA GLY A 228 0.15 22.33 -1.61
C GLY A 228 1.61 22.75 -1.78
N THR A 229 2.48 22.45 -0.82
CA THR A 229 3.92 22.71 -0.90
C THR A 229 4.70 21.47 -1.31
N THR A 230 5.95 21.66 -1.71
CA THR A 230 6.91 20.57 -1.97
C THR A 230 8.04 20.61 -0.93
N SER A 231 8.67 19.46 -0.71
CA SER A 231 9.78 19.32 0.23
C SER A 231 10.96 18.62 -0.42
N ASN A 232 12.17 19.11 -0.12
CA ASN A 232 13.44 18.47 -0.51
C ASN A 232 14.03 17.65 0.65
N LEU A 233 13.23 17.32 1.68
CA LEU A 233 13.67 16.43 2.74
C LEU A 233 14.07 15.08 2.17
N ILE A 234 15.22 14.57 2.63
CA ILE A 234 15.62 13.21 2.36
C ILE A 234 14.83 12.32 3.31
N ALA A 235 14.00 11.45 2.75
CA ALA A 235 13.20 10.48 3.47
C ALA A 235 13.31 9.12 2.78
N HIS A 236 13.15 8.06 3.56
CA HIS A 236 13.17 6.68 3.10
C HIS A 236 11.88 5.97 3.54
N VAL A 237 11.42 4.94 2.81
CA VAL A 237 10.21 4.18 3.17
C VAL A 237 10.27 3.61 4.60
N ALA A 238 11.48 3.34 5.09
CA ALA A 238 11.71 2.87 6.47
C ALA A 238 11.38 3.92 7.54
N ASP A 239 11.28 5.21 7.19
CA ASP A 239 10.93 6.30 8.10
C ASP A 239 9.43 6.33 8.40
N TRP A 240 8.58 5.69 7.60
CA TRP A 240 7.15 5.61 7.87
C TRP A 240 6.84 4.90 9.17
N TYR A 241 7.55 3.81 9.48
CA TYR A 241 7.38 3.08 10.74
C TYR A 241 7.55 4.00 11.96
N PRO A 242 8.72 4.61 12.22
CA PRO A 242 8.88 5.47 13.40
C PRO A 242 8.02 6.74 13.35
N THR A 243 7.74 7.28 12.16
CA THR A 243 6.92 8.49 12.00
C THR A 243 5.47 8.25 12.40
N LEU A 244 4.86 7.18 11.90
CA LEU A 244 3.47 6.84 12.17
C LEU A 244 3.27 6.36 13.62
N LEU A 245 4.22 5.59 14.18
CA LEU A 245 4.17 5.20 15.59
C LEU A 245 4.26 6.42 16.52
N LYS A 246 5.19 7.35 16.27
CA LYS A 246 5.26 8.60 17.04
C LYS A 246 3.97 9.41 16.92
N ARG A 247 3.37 9.45 15.73
CA ARG A 247 2.09 10.15 15.52
C ARG A 247 0.95 9.50 16.30
N ALA A 248 0.98 8.18 16.46
CA ALA A 248 0.06 7.41 17.29
C ALA A 248 0.38 7.49 18.80
N GLY A 249 1.40 8.24 19.22
CA GLY A 249 1.80 8.35 20.63
C GLY A 249 2.61 7.17 21.15
N LEU A 250 3.21 6.37 20.26
CA LEU A 250 3.97 5.17 20.60
C LEU A 250 5.48 5.41 20.51
N ASP A 251 6.24 4.70 21.35
CA ASP A 251 7.69 4.63 21.24
C ASP A 251 8.09 3.77 20.02
N PRO A 252 8.78 4.32 19.02
CA PRO A 252 9.15 3.56 17.83
C PRO A 252 10.38 2.66 18.01
N SER A 253 11.01 2.63 19.18
CA SER A 253 12.05 1.62 19.44
C SER A 253 11.44 0.22 19.42
N ASP A 254 12.17 -0.75 18.88
CA ASP A 254 11.94 -2.15 19.21
C ASP A 254 13.23 -2.74 19.75
N ASP A 255 13.08 -3.67 20.68
CA ASP A 255 14.17 -4.53 21.13
C ASP A 255 14.67 -5.40 19.96
N PRO A 256 15.97 -5.73 19.92
CA PRO A 256 16.45 -6.73 18.99
C PRO A 256 15.75 -8.06 19.27
N PRO A 257 15.42 -8.85 18.22
CA PRO A 257 14.80 -10.14 18.38
C PRO A 257 15.73 -11.03 19.22
N VAL A 258 15.16 -11.64 20.27
CA VAL A 258 15.82 -12.65 21.10
C VAL A 258 15.90 -13.97 20.34
#